data_AF-A0A9X0UCE6-F1
#
_entry.id   AF-A0A9X0UCE6-F1
#
_cell.length_a   1.000
_cell.length_b   1.000
_cell.length_c   1.000
_cell.angle_alpha   90.00
_cell.angle_beta   90.00
_cell.angle_gamma   90.00
#
_symmetry.space_group_name_H-M   'P 1'
#
loop_
_entity.id
_entity.type
_entity.pdbx_description
1 polymer ?
#
loop_
_entity_poly.entity_id
_entity_poly.type
_entity_poly.pdbx_seq_one_letter_code
_entity_poly.pdbx_strand_id
1 'polypeptide(L)' 'MDHRKMTEGQRAYEAKRAKKAGMSLERWLDQKAKESAAERAAAEKTQRSEPAAEKKKPGLLARLLEKAQKPL' A
#
# COMPACT_ATOMS: atom_id res chain seq x y z
N MET A 1 3.82 -5.68 -13.08
CA MET A 1 4.91 -4.98 -12.36
C MET A 1 6.20 -5.66 -12.78
N ASP A 2 7.18 -4.93 -13.32
CA ASP A 2 8.44 -5.54 -13.76
C ASP A 2 9.24 -6.05 -12.56
N HIS A 3 9.49 -7.36 -12.50
CA HIS A 3 10.25 -8.05 -11.44
C HIS A 3 11.66 -7.45 -11.21
N ARG A 4 12.20 -6.80 -12.24
CA ARG A 4 13.50 -6.12 -12.24
C ARG A 4 13.49 -4.78 -11.51
N LYS A 5 12.31 -4.18 -11.28
CA LYS A 5 12.16 -2.90 -10.56
C LYS A 5 11.89 -3.06 -9.07
N MET A 6 11.71 -4.30 -8.58
CA MET A 6 11.50 -4.55 -7.16
C MET A 6 12.82 -4.61 -6.40
N THR A 7 12.86 -3.98 -5.22
CA THR A 7 14.01 -4.11 -4.32
C THR A 7 14.10 -5.54 -3.76
N GLU A 8 15.28 -5.95 -3.29
CA GLU A 8 15.46 -7.29 -2.72
C GLU A 8 14.53 -7.55 -1.53
N GLY A 9 14.33 -6.55 -0.67
CA GLY A 9 13.39 -6.63 0.45
C GLY A 9 11.94 -6.87 0.00
N GLN A 10 11.51 -6.19 -1.06
CA GLN A 10 10.19 -6.42 -1.65
C GLN A 10 10.08 -7.81 -2.26
N ARG A 11 11.12 -8.26 -2.98
CA ARG A 11 11.17 -9.61 -3.57
C ARG A 11 11.05 -10.70 -2.50
N ALA A 12 11.79 -10.56 -1.39
CA ALA A 12 11.73 -11.50 -0.27
C ALA A 12 10.35 -11.50 0.42
N TYR A 13 9.72 -10.34 0.55
CA TYR A 13 8.38 -10.22 1.10
C TYR A 13 7.33 -10.95 0.24
N GLU A 14 7.37 -10.74 -1.08
CA GLU A 14 6.46 -11.41 -2.01
C GLU A 14 6.76 -12.90 -2.12
N ALA A 15 8.02 -13.33 -2.00
CA ALA A 15 8.38 -14.75 -2.00
C ALA A 15 7.76 -15.51 -0.81
N LYS A 16 7.70 -14.88 0.37
CA LYS A 16 7.01 -15.45 1.54
C LYS A 16 5.51 -15.65 1.27
N ARG A 17 4.89 -14.70 0.56
CA ARG A 17 3.47 -14.76 0.19
C ARG A 17 3.20 -15.80 -0.89
N ALA A 18 4.05 -15.86 -1.92
CA ALA A 18 4.00 -16.88 -2.95
C ALA A 18 4.10 -18.29 -2.34
N LYS A 19 5.04 -18.50 -1.42
CA LYS A 19 5.17 -19.76 -0.66
C LYS A 19 3.92 -20.06 0.17
N LYS A 20 3.34 -19.05 0.84
CA LYS A 20 2.07 -19.22 1.59
C LYS A 20 0.92 -19.64 0.67
N ALA A 21 0.90 -19.13 -0.56
CA ALA A 21 -0.10 -19.48 -1.56
C ALA A 21 0.24 -20.76 -2.36
N GLY A 22 1.34 -21.45 -2.02
CA GLY A 22 1.75 -22.69 -2.67
C GLY A 22 2.20 -22.51 -4.13
N MET A 23 2.63 -21.31 -4.53
CA MET A 23 3.01 -21.00 -5.91
C MET A 23 4.38 -20.35 -6.02
N SER A 24 4.94 -20.33 -7.23
CA SER A 24 6.21 -19.65 -7.49
C SER A 24 6.06 -18.13 -7.41
N LEU A 25 7.16 -17.43 -7.15
CA LEU A 25 7.19 -15.97 -7.04
C LEU A 25 6.72 -15.29 -8.34
N GLU A 26 7.15 -15.78 -9.50
CA GLU A 26 6.73 -15.19 -10.79
C GLU A 26 5.22 -15.32 -11.00
N ARG A 27 4.65 -16.50 -10.75
CA ARG A 27 3.20 -16.73 -10.80
C ARG A 27 2.43 -15.84 -9.84
N TRP A 28 2.95 -15.68 -8.63
CA TRP A 28 2.35 -14.79 -7.62
C TRP A 28 2.36 -13.33 -8.07
N LEU A 29 3.46 -12.86 -8.67
CA LEU A 29 3.57 -11.49 -9.18
C LEU A 29 2.68 -11.25 -10.40
N ASP A 30 2.53 -12.24 -11.29
CA ASP A 30 1.62 -12.17 -12.45
C ASP A 30 0.16 -12.14 -12.01
N GLN A 31 -0.22 -12.98 -11.05
CA GLN A 31 -1.56 -13.00 -10.45
C GLN A 31 -1.86 -11.63 -9.83
N LYS A 32 -0.94 -11.11 -9.00
CA LYS A 32 -1.07 -9.80 -8.38
C LYS A 32 -1.11 -8.66 -9.39
N ALA A 33 -0.38 -8.76 -10.51
CA ALA A 33 -0.42 -7.74 -11.56
C ALA A 33 -1.81 -7.68 -12.22
N LYS A 34 -2.44 -8.84 -12.44
CA LYS A 34 -3.82 -8.94 -12.95
C LYS A 34 -4.83 -8.41 -11.93
N GLU A 35 -4.67 -8.77 -10.66
CA GLU A 35 -5.54 -8.33 -9.57
C GLU A 35 -5.39 -6.82 -9.27
N SER A 36 -4.17 -6.29 -9.25
CA SER A 36 -3.93 -4.86 -9.05
C SER A 36 -4.52 -4.00 -10.15
N ALA A 37 -4.65 -4.51 -11.38
CA ALA A 37 -5.34 -3.79 -12.45
C ALA A 37 -6.86 -3.71 -12.18
N ALA A 38 -7.45 -4.77 -11.63
CA ALA A 38 -8.86 -4.78 -11.22
C ALA A 38 -9.10 -3.96 -9.93
N GLU A 39 -8.19 -4.02 -8.96
CA GLU A 39 -8.34 -3.33 -7.68
C GLU A 39 -8.01 -1.83 -7.73
N ARG A 40 -7.19 -1.34 -8.68
CA ARG A 40 -6.98 0.11 -8.83
C ARG A 40 -8.26 0.85 -9.19
N ALA A 41 -9.14 0.23 -9.99
CA ALA A 41 -10.47 0.77 -10.27
C ALA A 41 -11.41 0.77 -9.05
N ALA A 42 -11.14 -0.08 -8.04
CA ALA A 42 -11.91 -0.15 -6.79
C ALA A 42 -11.32 0.75 -5.69
N ALA A 43 -9.99 0.87 -5.61
CA ALA A 43 -9.30 1.72 -4.64
C ALA A 43 -9.52 3.21 -4.90
N GLU A 44 -9.69 3.63 -6.17
CA GLU A 44 -10.14 4.99 -6.50
C GLU A 44 -11.57 5.28 -6.02
N LYS A 45 -12.43 4.27 -5.92
CA LYS A 45 -13.76 4.42 -5.32
C LYS A 45 -13.69 4.53 -3.79
N THR A 46 -12.81 3.78 -3.12
CA THR A 46 -12.64 3.87 -1.66
C THR A 46 -11.93 5.16 -1.21
N GLN A 47 -11.04 5.73 -2.03
CA GLN A 47 -10.49 7.08 -1.78
C GLN A 47 -11.50 8.20 -2.09
N ARG A 48 -12.51 7.95 -2.93
CA ARG A 48 -13.55 8.93 -3.28
C ARG A 48 -14.81 8.84 -2.43
N SER A 49 -14.98 7.77 -1.65
CA SER A 49 -15.96 7.69 -0.58
C SER A 49 -15.31 8.03 0.77
N GLU A 50 -14.70 9.21 0.88
CA GLU A 50 -14.65 9.89 2.17
C GLU A 50 -16.07 10.39 2.46
N PRO A 51 -16.77 9.90 3.50
CA PRO A 51 -17.94 10.62 3.97
C PRO A 51 -17.46 11.98 4.49
N ALA A 52 -18.24 12.98 4.12
CA ALA A 52 -18.02 14.38 4.44
C ALA A 52 -17.67 14.60 5.92
N ALA A 53 -16.67 15.46 6.13
CA ALA A 53 -16.63 16.43 7.23
C ALA A 53 -16.97 15.91 8.64
N GLU A 54 -16.19 14.96 9.15
CA GLU A 54 -15.94 14.92 10.59
C GLU A 54 -14.55 15.51 10.82
N LYS A 55 -14.44 16.48 11.73
CA LYS A 55 -13.17 17.14 12.10
C LYS A 55 -12.19 16.06 12.61
N LYS A 56 -11.45 15.44 11.68
CA LYS A 56 -10.52 14.35 11.96
C LYS A 56 -9.47 14.90 12.92
N LYS A 57 -9.44 14.34 14.13
CA LYS A 57 -8.42 14.67 15.14
C LYS A 57 -7.04 14.57 14.46
N PRO A 58 -6.11 15.49 14.75
CA PRO A 58 -4.80 15.48 14.10
C PRO A 58 -4.15 14.11 14.34
N GLY A 59 -3.87 13.42 13.23
CA GLY A 59 -3.21 12.12 13.24
C GLY A 59 -1.80 12.21 13.83
N LEU A 60 -1.18 11.06 14.07
CA LEU A 60 0.14 10.99 14.71
C LEU A 60 1.20 11.85 14.01
N LEU A 61 1.21 11.88 12.68
CA LEU A 61 2.13 12.71 11.89
C LEU A 61 1.84 14.21 12.03
N ALA A 62 0.56 14.60 12.05
CA ALA A 62 0.15 15.99 12.22
C ALA A 62 0.55 16.52 13.61
N ARG A 63 0.42 15.69 14.66
CA ARG A 63 0.86 16.04 16.02
C ARG A 63 2.37 16.20 16.12
N LEU A 64 3.13 15.37 15.40
CA LEU A 64 4.59 15.47 15.33
C LEU A 64 5.03 16.77 14.66
N LEU A 65 4.39 17.12 13.55
CA LEU A 65 4.67 18.37 12.83
C LEU A 65 4.30 19.61 13.65
N GLU A 66 3.16 19.60 14.35
CA GLU A 66 2.77 20.68 15.25
C GLU A 66 3.82 20.93 16.34
N LYS A 67 4.35 19.86 16.94
CA LYS A 67 5.37 19.97 17.98
C LYS A 67 6.72 20.44 17.45
N ALA A 68 7.04 20.15 16.20
CA ALA A 68 8.24 20.68 15.54
C ALA A 68 8.09 22.16 15.17
N GLN A 69 6.88 22.61 14.86
CA GLN A 69 6.61 23.97 14.40
C GLN A 69 6.34 24.98 15.55
N LYS A 70 6.07 24.51 16.77
CA LYS A 70 6.00 25.37 17.96
C LYS A 70 7.40 25.60 18.55
N PRO A 71 8.02 26.78 18.38
CA PRO A 71 9.17 27.17 19.18
C PRO A 71 8.75 27.32 20.65
N LEU A 72 9.65 26.94 21.56
CA LEU A 72 9.49 27.06 23.01
C LEU A 72 9.46 28.53 23.46
#